data_AF-A0A6A4YZE5-F1
#
_entry.id   AF-A0A6A4YZE5-F1
#
_cell.length_a   1.000
_cell.length_b   1.000
_cell.length_c   1.000
_cell.angle_alpha   90.00
_cell.angle_beta   90.00
_cell.angle_gamma   90.00
#
_symmetry.space_group_name_H-M   'P 1'
#
loop_
_entity.id
_entity.type
_entity.pdbx_description
1 polymer ?
#
loop_
_entity_poly.entity_id
_entity_poly.type
_entity_poly.pdbx_seq_one_letter_code
_entity_poly.pdbx_strand_id
1 'polypeptide(L)'
;MQLPQGVEAAISRVLPSDDVLDRPEFDCVEFINRNFPDEQSLADIEPFVSRLNGRMKELDENLSHASQEQSLAAYQALADLKEAQQAVTQLYTKIHDIRGKAEQSEVMVQEICRDIKQLDYAKRHLQTTITALKRLHMLVTAVDQLEYMTSQRLYKEAASLLEAVNSLFTHFEGFTKVGKILDLQRTVNAIRADLEKQIFGDFQVVGPLATLDSIAKDDDEMQRMFANLATACLIVSALGNDTRKKLVHTWCVDQLAVRLSILTTFDMTLDQPYEKQFGGSAASS
;
A
#
# COMPACT_ATOMS: atom_id res chain seq x y z
N MET A 1 -7.44 89.04 0.84
CA MET A 1 -6.90 87.79 1.43
C MET A 1 -5.97 87.19 0.39
N GLN A 2 -4.67 87.07 0.67
CA GLN A 2 -3.75 86.37 -0.25
C GLN A 2 -3.86 84.87 0.02
N LEU A 3 -4.17 84.10 -1.02
CA LEU A 3 -4.17 82.64 -0.94
C LEU A 3 -2.71 82.14 -0.89
N PRO A 4 -2.41 80.99 -0.27
CA PRO A 4 -1.06 80.46 -0.25
C PRO A 4 -0.56 80.13 -1.68
N GLN A 5 0.68 80.49 -2.02
CA GLN A 5 1.27 80.30 -3.37
C GLN A 5 1.15 78.88 -3.93
N GLY A 6 1.16 77.86 -3.07
CA GLY A 6 0.98 76.46 -3.50
C GLY A 6 -0.44 76.12 -3.98
N VAL A 7 -1.44 76.84 -3.48
CA VAL A 7 -2.85 76.67 -3.88
C VAL A 7 -3.11 77.38 -5.20
N GLU A 8 -2.57 78.60 -5.38
CA GLU A 8 -2.69 79.35 -6.64
C GLU A 8 -2.05 78.60 -7.81
N ALA A 9 -0.86 78.03 -7.62
CA ALA A 9 -0.17 77.24 -8.64
C ALA A 9 -0.90 75.93 -9.01
N ALA A 10 -1.67 75.36 -8.08
CA ALA A 10 -2.48 74.18 -8.33
C ALA A 10 -3.77 74.53 -9.07
N ILE A 11 -4.43 75.63 -8.70
CA ILE A 11 -5.63 76.14 -9.38
C ILE A 11 -5.31 76.50 -10.83
N SER A 12 -4.22 77.23 -11.09
CA SER A 12 -3.80 77.63 -12.44
C SER A 12 -3.46 76.45 -13.35
N ARG A 13 -3.10 75.29 -12.78
CA ARG A 13 -2.81 74.06 -13.53
C ARG A 13 -4.07 73.27 -13.88
N VAL A 14 -5.10 73.35 -13.06
CA VAL A 14 -6.35 72.58 -13.21
C VAL A 14 -7.40 73.37 -13.99
N LEU A 15 -7.40 74.69 -13.86
CA LEU A 15 -8.22 75.65 -14.60
C LEU A 15 -7.30 76.71 -15.22
N PRO A 16 -6.78 76.48 -16.44
CA PRO A 16 -6.09 77.53 -17.17
C PRO A 16 -7.12 78.59 -17.56
N SER A 17 -7.07 79.75 -16.92
CA SER A 17 -7.87 80.91 -17.31
C SER A 17 -7.06 81.78 -18.27
N ASP A 18 -7.60 81.99 -19.47
CA ASP A 18 -7.12 82.97 -20.44
C ASP A 18 -7.76 84.36 -20.23
N ASP A 19 -8.61 84.54 -19.20
CA ASP A 19 -9.25 85.83 -18.94
C ASP A 19 -8.23 86.83 -18.39
N VAL A 20 -8.22 88.02 -18.98
CA VAL A 20 -7.35 89.13 -18.59
C VAL A 20 -7.69 89.59 -17.17
N LEU A 21 -8.94 89.40 -16.74
CA LEU A 21 -9.44 89.74 -15.41
C LEU A 21 -8.91 88.82 -14.30
N ASP A 22 -8.44 87.61 -14.64
CA ASP A 22 -7.96 86.61 -13.66
C ASP A 22 -6.45 86.74 -13.39
N ARG A 23 -5.76 87.68 -14.05
CA ARG A 23 -4.33 87.89 -13.87
C ARG A 23 -4.04 88.58 -12.53
N PRO A 24 -3.03 88.12 -11.76
CA PRO A 24 -2.67 88.73 -10.48
C PRO A 24 -2.17 90.19 -10.62
N GLU A 25 -1.74 90.59 -11.82
CA GLU A 25 -1.23 91.91 -12.18
C GLU A 25 -2.28 92.75 -12.94
N PHE A 26 -3.57 92.43 -12.79
CA PHE A 26 -4.63 93.15 -13.51
C PHE A 26 -4.63 94.65 -13.19
N ASP A 27 -4.34 95.47 -14.20
CA ASP A 27 -4.48 96.92 -14.14
C ASP A 27 -5.81 97.35 -14.75
N CYS A 28 -6.72 97.82 -13.90
CA CYS A 28 -8.01 98.36 -14.30
C CYS A 28 -7.88 99.52 -15.29
N VAL A 29 -6.86 100.36 -15.13
CA VAL A 29 -6.66 101.58 -15.94
C VAL A 29 -6.17 101.20 -17.33
N GLU A 30 -5.19 100.30 -17.43
CA GLU A 30 -4.72 99.77 -18.72
C GLU A 30 -5.84 99.01 -19.46
N PHE A 31 -6.64 98.23 -18.72
CA PHE A 31 -7.77 97.49 -19.29
C PHE A 31 -8.86 98.42 -19.84
N ILE A 32 -9.23 99.47 -19.11
CA ILE A 32 -10.21 100.47 -19.58
C ILE A 32 -9.66 101.22 -20.79
N ASN A 33 -8.40 101.68 -20.73
CA ASN A 33 -7.77 102.40 -21.84
C ASN A 33 -7.62 101.55 -23.11
N ARG A 34 -7.46 100.22 -22.97
CA ARG A 34 -7.40 99.28 -24.10
C ARG A 34 -8.78 99.00 -24.72
N ASN A 35 -9.85 99.06 -23.92
CA ASN A 35 -11.22 98.87 -24.40
C ASN A 35 -11.86 100.19 -24.90
N PHE A 36 -11.38 101.34 -24.41
CA PHE A 36 -11.88 102.69 -24.76
C PHE A 36 -10.71 103.66 -25.08
N PRO A 37 -10.04 103.52 -26.23
CA PRO A 37 -8.84 104.31 -26.57
C PRO A 37 -9.13 105.74 -27.05
N ASP A 38 -10.35 106.03 -27.50
CA ASP A 38 -10.76 107.32 -28.08
C ASP A 38 -12.16 107.75 -27.65
N GLU A 39 -12.48 109.05 -27.77
CA GLU A 39 -13.74 109.65 -27.28
C GLU A 39 -14.99 109.08 -27.97
N GLN A 40 -14.87 108.54 -29.19
CA GLN A 40 -15.99 107.92 -29.90
C GLN A 40 -16.35 106.54 -29.31
N SER A 41 -15.38 105.83 -28.72
CA SER A 41 -15.59 104.54 -28.05
C SER A 41 -16.41 104.68 -26.75
N LEU A 42 -16.43 105.86 -26.12
CA LEU A 42 -17.20 106.13 -24.89
C LEU A 42 -18.72 106.01 -25.09
N ALA A 43 -19.21 106.07 -26.33
CA ALA A 43 -20.61 105.84 -26.66
C ALA A 43 -21.06 104.38 -26.38
N ASP A 44 -20.13 103.41 -26.35
CA ASP A 44 -20.40 101.99 -26.15
C ASP A 44 -20.28 101.52 -24.68
N ILE A 45 -20.13 102.46 -23.74
CA ILE A 45 -19.99 102.15 -22.30
C ILE A 45 -21.21 101.43 -21.74
N GLU A 46 -22.43 101.94 -21.98
CA GLU A 46 -23.65 101.34 -21.45
C GLU A 46 -23.85 99.89 -21.93
N PRO A 47 -23.71 99.57 -23.24
CA PRO A 47 -23.70 98.20 -23.74
C PRO A 47 -22.61 97.33 -23.10
N PHE A 48 -21.41 97.88 -22.89
CA PHE A 48 -20.30 97.15 -22.27
C PHE A 48 -20.57 96.81 -20.80
N VAL A 49 -21.06 97.77 -20.01
CA VAL A 49 -21.45 97.56 -18.60
C VAL A 49 -22.59 96.56 -18.51
N SER A 50 -23.58 96.62 -19.41
CA SER A 50 -24.66 95.63 -19.46
C SER A 50 -24.15 94.22 -19.77
N ARG A 51 -23.15 94.07 -20.66
CA ARG A 51 -22.51 92.77 -20.93
C ARG A 51 -21.73 92.25 -19.72
N LEU A 52 -21.00 93.11 -19.02
CA LEU A 52 -20.27 92.73 -17.80
C LEU A 52 -21.24 92.29 -16.68
N ASN A 53 -22.31 93.04 -16.44
CA ASN A 53 -23.33 92.64 -15.47
C ASN A 53 -24.02 91.33 -15.84
N GLY A 54 -24.25 91.10 -17.15
CA GLY A 54 -24.74 89.81 -17.66
C GLY A 54 -23.78 88.66 -17.36
N ARG A 55 -22.48 88.83 -17.67
CA ARG A 55 -21.42 87.84 -17.36
C ARG A 55 -21.28 87.59 -15.86
N MET A 56 -21.39 88.62 -15.02
CA MET A 56 -21.32 88.49 -13.56
C MET A 56 -22.50 87.67 -13.03
N LYS A 57 -23.71 87.94 -13.53
CA LYS A 57 -24.90 87.17 -13.14
C LYS A 57 -24.83 85.71 -13.60
N GLU A 58 -24.37 85.46 -14.82
CA GLU A 58 -24.13 84.10 -15.32
C GLU A 58 -23.09 83.35 -14.49
N LEU A 59 -22.00 84.03 -14.09
CA LEU A 59 -20.98 83.45 -13.23
C LEU A 59 -21.51 83.11 -11.83
N ASP A 60 -22.32 83.99 -11.23
CA ASP A 60 -22.96 83.73 -9.93
C ASP A 60 -23.95 82.55 -10.00
N GLU A 61 -24.73 82.44 -11.07
CA GLU A 61 -25.63 81.31 -11.31
C GLU A 61 -24.84 80.00 -11.46
N ASN A 62 -23.74 80.02 -12.22
CA ASN A 62 -22.84 78.87 -12.40
C ASN A 62 -22.15 78.48 -11.09
N LEU A 63 -21.70 79.45 -10.29
CA LEU A 63 -21.06 79.20 -9.00
C LEU A 63 -22.04 78.59 -8.00
N SER A 64 -23.28 79.11 -7.95
CA SER A 64 -24.34 78.57 -7.10
C SER A 64 -24.67 77.12 -7.48
N HIS A 65 -24.80 76.84 -8.78
CA HIS A 65 -25.04 75.48 -9.28
C HIS A 65 -23.89 74.53 -8.93
N ALA A 66 -22.65 74.93 -9.23
CA ALA A 66 -21.46 74.13 -8.94
C ALA A 66 -21.31 73.85 -7.42
N SER A 67 -21.61 74.84 -6.57
CA SER A 67 -21.58 74.67 -5.12
C SER A 67 -22.64 73.66 -4.62
N GLN A 68 -23.83 73.67 -5.20
CA GLN A 68 -24.89 72.72 -4.85
C GLN A 68 -24.54 71.30 -5.32
N GLU A 69 -24.08 71.16 -6.55
CA GLU A 69 -23.62 69.87 -7.09
C GLU A 69 -22.46 69.30 -6.28
N GLN A 70 -21.47 70.11 -5.92
CA GLN A 70 -20.35 69.69 -5.09
C GLN A 70 -20.81 69.24 -3.69
N SER A 71 -21.78 69.94 -3.10
CA SER A 71 -22.34 69.57 -1.79
C SER A 71 -23.09 68.23 -1.84
N LEU A 72 -23.87 68.01 -2.89
CA LEU A 72 -24.57 66.74 -3.15
C LEU A 72 -23.59 65.59 -3.38
N ALA A 73 -22.57 65.82 -4.23
CA ALA A 73 -21.54 64.83 -4.53
C ALA A 73 -20.72 64.47 -3.29
N ALA A 74 -20.37 65.46 -2.44
CA ALA A 74 -19.68 65.21 -1.19
C ALA A 74 -20.52 64.37 -0.21
N TYR A 75 -21.83 64.62 -0.13
CA TYR A 75 -22.73 63.83 0.69
C TYR A 75 -22.85 62.37 0.19
N GLN A 76 -23.02 62.18 -1.12
CA GLN A 76 -23.05 60.85 -1.73
C GLN A 76 -21.75 60.08 -1.50
N ALA A 77 -20.60 60.72 -1.73
CA ALA A 77 -19.30 60.09 -1.50
C ALA A 77 -19.11 59.64 -0.04
N LEU A 78 -19.62 60.41 0.94
CA LEU A 78 -19.57 60.05 2.35
C LEU A 78 -20.51 58.86 2.67
N ALA A 79 -21.69 58.83 2.06
CA ALA A 79 -22.62 57.71 2.17
C ALA A 79 -22.00 56.42 1.61
N ASP A 80 -21.44 56.47 0.40
CA ASP A 80 -20.79 55.34 -0.26
C ASP A 80 -19.59 54.83 0.55
N LEU A 81 -18.80 55.74 1.13
CA LEU A 81 -17.65 55.38 1.98
C LEU A 81 -18.12 54.66 3.25
N LYS A 82 -19.20 55.13 3.87
CA LYS A 82 -19.80 54.48 5.04
C LYS A 82 -20.35 53.09 4.70
N GLU A 83 -21.01 52.94 3.56
CA GLU A 83 -21.49 51.63 3.08
C GLU A 83 -20.32 50.68 2.83
N ALA A 84 -19.27 51.15 2.14
CA ALA A 84 -18.06 50.37 1.91
C ALA A 84 -17.40 49.93 3.22
N GLN A 85 -17.31 50.82 4.23
CA GLN A 85 -16.77 50.48 5.54
C GLN A 85 -17.60 49.39 6.25
N GLN A 86 -18.93 49.45 6.15
CA GLN A 86 -19.81 48.42 6.69
C GLN A 86 -19.62 47.09 5.97
N ALA A 87 -19.54 47.11 4.64
CA ALA A 87 -19.31 45.92 3.83
C ALA A 87 -17.97 45.25 4.17
N VAL A 88 -16.90 46.03 4.35
CA VAL A 88 -15.58 45.54 4.78
C VAL A 88 -15.65 44.90 6.16
N THR A 89 -16.36 45.52 7.11
CA THR A 89 -16.53 44.97 8.46
C THR A 89 -17.28 43.63 8.42
N GLN A 90 -18.36 43.55 7.65
CA GLN A 90 -19.10 42.30 7.46
C GLN A 90 -18.25 41.22 6.80
N LEU A 91 -17.43 41.59 5.81
CA LEU A 91 -16.52 40.66 5.15
C LEU A 91 -15.49 40.10 6.13
N TYR A 92 -14.93 40.95 6.99
CA TYR A 92 -13.99 40.53 8.03
C TYR A 92 -14.61 39.49 8.97
N THR A 93 -15.85 39.74 9.45
CA THR A 93 -16.58 38.77 10.27
C THR A 93 -16.81 37.46 9.53
N LYS A 94 -17.26 37.51 8.27
CA LYS A 94 -17.47 36.30 7.46
C LYS A 94 -16.18 35.51 7.25
N ILE A 95 -15.05 36.18 7.00
CA ILE A 95 -13.74 35.52 6.86
C ILE A 95 -13.34 34.86 8.18
N HIS A 96 -13.54 35.54 9.30
CA HIS A 96 -13.26 34.97 10.62
C HIS A 96 -14.12 33.73 10.91
N ASP A 97 -15.41 33.78 10.60
CA ASP A 97 -16.33 32.64 10.76
C ASP A 97 -15.95 31.46 9.86
N ILE A 98 -15.58 31.73 8.60
CA ILE A 98 -15.10 30.70 7.67
C ILE A 98 -13.83 30.06 8.21
N ARG A 99 -12.89 30.86 8.72
CA ARG A 99 -11.65 30.37 9.31
C ARG A 99 -11.91 29.47 10.52
N GLY A 100 -12.79 29.89 11.43
CA GLY A 100 -13.17 29.08 12.60
C GLY A 100 -13.84 27.77 12.21
N LYS A 101 -14.75 27.79 11.22
CA LYS A 101 -15.38 26.57 10.69
C LYS A 101 -14.38 25.66 9.97
N ALA A 102 -13.42 26.23 9.24
CA ALA A 102 -12.36 25.47 8.57
C ALA A 102 -11.46 24.74 9.57
N GLU A 103 -11.06 25.41 10.66
CA GLU A 103 -10.26 24.81 11.73
C GLU A 103 -11.02 23.68 12.43
N GLN A 104 -12.31 23.87 12.75
CA GLN A 104 -13.16 22.81 13.29
C GLN A 104 -13.30 21.64 12.32
N SER A 105 -13.43 21.92 11.01
CA SER A 105 -13.51 20.89 9.97
C SER A 105 -12.20 20.12 9.84
N GLU A 106 -11.06 20.80 9.98
CA GLU A 106 -9.75 20.15 9.98
C GLU A 106 -9.61 19.16 11.15
N VAL A 107 -9.93 19.59 12.37
CA VAL A 107 -9.89 18.71 13.55
C VAL A 107 -10.82 17.50 13.37
N MET A 108 -12.05 17.73 12.88
CA MET A 108 -13.00 16.65 12.62
C MET A 108 -12.44 15.65 11.59
N VAL A 109 -11.84 16.13 10.49
CA VAL A 109 -11.26 15.26 9.46
C VAL A 109 -10.07 14.49 10.01
N GLN A 110 -9.22 15.10 10.85
CA GLN A 110 -8.10 14.41 11.50
C GLN A 110 -8.58 13.27 12.40
N GLU A 111 -9.66 13.47 13.16
CA GLU A 111 -10.27 12.41 13.99
C GLU A 111 -10.82 11.28 13.12
N ILE A 112 -11.55 11.60 12.04
CA ILE A 112 -12.04 10.60 11.08
C ILE A 112 -10.88 9.79 10.49
N CYS A 113 -9.80 10.44 10.08
CA CYS A 113 -8.62 9.76 9.53
C CYS A 113 -7.95 8.86 10.57
N ARG A 114 -7.90 9.27 11.85
CA ARG A 114 -7.38 8.44 12.94
C ARG A 114 -8.23 7.18 13.11
N ASP A 115 -9.54 7.31 13.10
CA ASP A 115 -10.46 6.20 13.31
C ASP A 115 -10.45 5.24 12.11
N ILE A 116 -10.37 5.76 10.87
CA ILE A 116 -10.16 4.94 9.66
C ILE A 116 -8.87 4.13 9.78
N LYS A 117 -7.78 4.74 10.27
CA LYS A 117 -6.50 4.05 10.45
C LYS A 117 -6.59 2.94 11.51
N GLN A 118 -7.30 3.18 12.62
CA GLN A 118 -7.55 2.14 13.62
C GLN A 118 -8.37 0.98 13.05
N LEU A 119 -9.40 1.29 12.26
CA LEU A 119 -10.22 0.29 11.58
C LEU A 119 -9.40 -0.54 10.58
N ASP A 120 -8.48 0.09 9.84
CA ASP A 120 -7.58 -0.61 8.92
C ASP A 120 -6.64 -1.57 9.66
N TYR A 121 -6.06 -1.14 10.78
CA TYR A 121 -5.27 -2.04 11.63
C TYR A 121 -6.10 -3.22 12.13
N ALA A 122 -7.32 -2.97 12.63
CA ALA A 122 -8.23 -4.02 13.07
C ALA A 122 -8.55 -5.00 11.93
N LYS A 123 -8.88 -4.49 10.74
CA LYS A 123 -9.14 -5.30 9.54
C LYS A 123 -7.94 -6.16 9.18
N ARG A 124 -6.73 -5.59 9.15
CA ARG A 124 -5.50 -6.33 8.83
C ARG A 124 -5.20 -7.41 9.85
N HIS A 125 -5.36 -7.11 11.15
CA HIS A 125 -5.16 -8.09 12.21
C HIS A 125 -6.20 -9.22 12.14
N LEU A 126 -7.47 -8.90 11.87
CA LEU A 126 -8.51 -9.90 11.66
C LEU A 126 -8.23 -10.76 10.44
N GLN A 127 -7.85 -10.18 9.30
CA GLN A 127 -7.48 -10.95 8.08
C GLN A 127 -6.28 -11.88 8.32
N THR A 128 -5.27 -11.39 9.02
CA THR A 128 -4.10 -12.20 9.42
C THR A 128 -4.53 -13.36 10.31
N THR A 129 -5.40 -13.09 11.30
CA THR A 129 -5.94 -14.10 12.23
C THR A 129 -6.77 -15.14 11.49
N ILE A 130 -7.67 -14.72 10.59
CA ILE A 130 -8.50 -15.62 9.78
C ILE A 130 -7.63 -16.51 8.89
N THR A 131 -6.59 -15.94 8.28
CA THR A 131 -5.66 -16.70 7.42
C THR A 131 -4.86 -17.70 8.23
N ALA A 132 -4.35 -17.32 9.41
CA ALA A 132 -3.66 -18.21 10.33
C ALA A 132 -4.56 -19.36 10.80
N LEU A 133 -5.81 -19.06 11.18
CA LEU A 133 -6.80 -20.08 11.57
C LEU A 133 -7.13 -21.03 10.42
N LYS A 134 -7.30 -20.51 9.19
CA LYS A 134 -7.55 -21.35 8.01
C LYS A 134 -6.38 -22.28 7.71
N ARG A 135 -5.15 -21.80 7.82
CA ARG A 135 -3.94 -22.62 7.67
C ARG A 135 -3.83 -23.66 8.79
N LEU A 136 -4.21 -23.31 10.01
CA LEU A 136 -4.19 -24.25 11.14
C LEU A 136 -5.23 -25.35 10.93
N HIS A 137 -6.44 -25.00 10.50
CA HIS A 137 -7.47 -25.97 10.15
C HIS A 137 -6.99 -26.91 9.04
N MET A 138 -6.40 -26.35 7.97
CA MET A 138 -5.81 -27.14 6.88
C MET A 138 -4.72 -28.09 7.39
N LEU A 139 -3.87 -27.63 8.32
CA LEU A 139 -2.82 -28.46 8.92
C LEU A 139 -3.41 -29.62 9.73
N VAL A 140 -4.40 -29.35 10.59
CA VAL A 140 -5.09 -30.40 11.38
C VAL A 140 -5.69 -31.45 10.45
N THR A 141 -6.47 -31.01 9.45
CA THR A 141 -7.08 -31.93 8.49
C THR A 141 -6.06 -32.72 7.67
N ALA A 142 -4.94 -32.10 7.29
CA ALA A 142 -3.88 -32.80 6.56
C ALA A 142 -3.16 -33.85 7.44
N VAL A 143 -2.98 -33.58 8.74
CA VAL A 143 -2.43 -34.56 9.69
C VAL A 143 -3.39 -35.73 9.89
N ASP A 144 -4.69 -35.46 10.07
CA ASP A 144 -5.71 -36.51 10.19
C ASP A 144 -5.76 -37.40 8.93
N GLN A 145 -5.68 -36.78 7.74
CA GLN A 145 -5.61 -37.52 6.48
C GLN A 145 -4.31 -38.32 6.35
N LEU A 146 -3.18 -37.76 6.77
CA LEU A 146 -1.90 -38.45 6.73
C LEU A 146 -1.91 -39.69 7.65
N GLU A 147 -2.50 -39.58 8.84
CA GLU A 147 -2.69 -40.71 9.76
C GLU A 147 -3.56 -41.81 9.11
N TYR A 148 -4.67 -41.42 8.48
CA TYR A 148 -5.54 -42.36 7.76
C TYR A 148 -4.81 -43.06 6.60
N MET A 149 -4.11 -42.31 5.73
CA MET A 149 -3.37 -42.89 4.60
C MET A 149 -2.22 -43.79 5.05
N THR A 150 -1.57 -43.44 6.16
CA THR A 150 -0.55 -44.28 6.80
C THR A 150 -1.15 -45.60 7.31
N SER A 151 -2.34 -45.55 7.92
CA SER A 151 -3.03 -46.77 8.39
C SER A 151 -3.42 -47.72 7.26
N GLN A 152 -3.78 -47.17 6.10
CA GLN A 152 -4.16 -47.91 4.89
C GLN A 152 -2.95 -48.31 4.01
N ARG A 153 -1.71 -47.98 4.42
CA ARG A 153 -0.47 -48.22 3.65
C ARG A 153 -0.47 -47.59 2.24
N LEU A 154 -1.19 -46.49 2.05
CA LEU A 154 -1.26 -45.77 0.77
C LEU A 154 -0.05 -44.85 0.62
N TYR A 155 1.11 -45.45 0.30
CA TYR A 155 2.39 -44.76 0.44
C TYR A 155 2.55 -43.54 -0.47
N LYS A 156 2.02 -43.60 -1.69
CA LYS A 156 2.09 -42.48 -2.64
C LYS A 156 1.39 -41.22 -2.13
N GLU A 157 0.19 -41.38 -1.55
CA GLU A 157 -0.63 -40.27 -1.06
C GLU A 157 -0.10 -39.72 0.26
N ALA A 158 0.37 -40.61 1.14
CA ALA A 158 1.04 -40.21 2.37
C ALA A 158 2.34 -39.41 2.11
N ALA A 159 3.11 -39.73 1.07
CA ALA A 159 4.29 -38.93 0.68
C ALA A 159 3.92 -37.47 0.34
N SER A 160 2.89 -37.30 -0.50
CA SER A 160 2.39 -35.99 -0.92
C SER A 160 1.84 -35.18 0.26
N LEU A 161 1.05 -35.82 1.12
CA LEU A 161 0.51 -35.21 2.33
C LEU A 161 1.61 -34.82 3.32
N LEU A 162 2.65 -35.66 3.49
CA LEU A 162 3.77 -35.36 4.37
C LEU A 162 4.55 -34.12 3.91
N GLU A 163 4.76 -33.98 2.59
CA GLU A 163 5.40 -32.79 2.01
C GLU A 163 4.54 -31.54 2.21
N ALA A 164 3.22 -31.63 1.98
CA ALA A 164 2.28 -30.54 2.21
C ALA A 164 2.25 -30.11 3.69
N VAL A 165 2.22 -31.07 4.61
CA VAL A 165 2.29 -30.83 6.06
C VAL A 165 3.61 -30.15 6.44
N ASN A 166 4.74 -30.59 5.88
CA ASN A 166 6.04 -29.99 6.14
C ASN A 166 6.09 -28.53 5.65
N SER A 167 5.52 -28.25 4.47
CA SER A 167 5.38 -26.87 3.95
C SER A 167 4.48 -26.01 4.86
N LEU A 168 3.36 -26.56 5.35
CA LEU A 168 2.49 -25.83 6.27
C LEU A 168 3.18 -25.49 7.59
N PHE A 169 4.02 -26.37 8.14
CA PHE A 169 4.78 -26.08 9.37
C PHE A 169 5.75 -24.91 9.23
N THR A 170 6.33 -24.66 8.04
CA THR A 170 7.21 -23.47 7.83
C THR A 170 6.48 -22.15 8.12
N HIS A 171 5.18 -22.09 7.84
CA HIS A 171 4.35 -20.91 8.11
C HIS A 171 4.02 -20.74 9.61
N PHE A 172 4.29 -21.76 10.43
CA PHE A 172 4.00 -21.81 11.85
C PHE A 172 5.24 -21.76 12.75
N GLU A 173 6.44 -21.58 12.21
CA GLU A 173 7.70 -21.49 12.99
C GLU A 173 7.66 -20.37 14.05
N GLY A 174 6.96 -19.26 13.78
CA GLY A 174 6.74 -18.18 14.74
C GLY A 174 5.73 -18.48 15.86
N PHE A 175 4.98 -19.58 15.76
CA PHE A 175 3.90 -19.95 16.69
C PHE A 175 4.30 -21.09 17.65
N THR A 176 5.60 -21.31 17.86
CA THR A 176 6.18 -22.35 18.73
C THR A 176 5.71 -22.35 20.19
N LYS A 177 5.13 -21.25 20.66
CA LYS A 177 4.56 -21.13 22.02
C LYS A 177 3.14 -21.72 22.15
N VAL A 178 2.49 -22.07 21.04
CA VAL A 178 1.13 -22.61 21.05
C VAL A 178 1.19 -24.13 21.25
N GLY A 179 0.73 -24.60 22.41
CA GLY A 179 0.77 -26.03 22.78
C GLY A 179 0.17 -26.96 21.72
N LYS A 180 -0.96 -26.59 21.11
CA LYS A 180 -1.59 -27.39 20.04
C LYS A 180 -0.66 -27.63 18.84
N ILE A 181 0.14 -26.65 18.44
CA ILE A 181 1.06 -26.81 17.29
C ILE A 181 2.20 -27.77 17.65
N LEU A 182 2.69 -27.71 18.88
CA LEU A 182 3.68 -28.67 19.39
C LEU A 182 3.12 -30.09 19.44
N ASP A 183 1.86 -30.24 19.85
CA ASP A 183 1.19 -31.54 19.84
C ASP A 183 1.03 -32.09 18.42
N LEU A 184 0.59 -31.25 17.45
CA LEU A 184 0.55 -31.65 16.04
C LEU A 184 1.94 -32.05 15.51
N GLN A 185 2.99 -31.31 15.88
CA GLN A 185 4.35 -31.64 15.46
C GLN A 185 4.82 -32.98 16.07
N ARG A 186 4.45 -33.27 17.32
CA ARG A 186 4.70 -34.59 17.95
C ARG A 186 3.94 -35.70 17.22
N THR A 187 2.67 -35.49 16.90
CA THR A 187 1.86 -36.47 16.15
C THR A 187 2.48 -36.77 14.78
N VAL A 188 2.91 -35.74 14.05
CA VAL A 188 3.57 -35.93 12.74
C VAL A 188 4.91 -36.66 12.87
N ASN A 189 5.69 -36.38 13.91
CA ASN A 189 6.92 -37.14 14.19
C ASN A 189 6.65 -38.60 14.55
N ALA A 190 5.56 -38.88 15.29
CA ALA A 190 5.13 -40.25 15.57
C ALA A 190 4.72 -40.98 14.28
N ILE A 191 3.91 -40.34 13.43
CA ILE A 191 3.53 -40.88 12.11
C ILE A 191 4.76 -41.13 11.23
N ARG A 192 5.75 -40.22 11.22
CA ARG A 192 7.02 -40.43 10.51
C ARG A 192 7.77 -41.65 11.01
N ALA A 193 7.87 -41.83 12.32
CA ALA A 193 8.53 -42.98 12.92
C ALA A 193 7.80 -44.30 12.61
N ASP A 194 6.46 -44.28 12.57
CA ASP A 194 5.67 -45.45 12.23
C ASP A 194 5.73 -45.78 10.74
N LEU A 195 5.74 -44.78 9.86
CA LEU A 195 6.03 -44.96 8.43
C LEU A 195 7.42 -45.56 8.20
N GLU A 196 8.44 -45.09 8.92
CA GLU A 196 9.78 -45.66 8.86
C GLU A 196 9.75 -47.15 9.25
N LYS A 197 9.12 -47.52 10.37
CA LYS A 197 8.99 -48.93 10.76
C LYS A 197 8.23 -49.77 9.74
N GLN A 198 7.11 -49.28 9.21
CA GLN A 198 6.29 -50.00 8.22
C GLN A 198 7.09 -50.27 6.94
N ILE A 199 7.82 -49.26 6.45
CA ILE A 199 8.63 -49.39 5.25
C ILE A 199 9.79 -50.35 5.49
N PHE A 200 10.53 -50.22 6.59
CA PHE A 200 11.62 -51.14 6.89
C PHE A 200 11.12 -52.59 7.04
N GLY A 201 9.95 -52.80 7.65
CA GLY A 201 9.30 -54.11 7.72
C GLY A 201 8.91 -54.66 6.35
N ASP A 202 8.28 -53.85 5.50
CA ASP A 202 7.86 -54.25 4.16
C ASP A 202 9.06 -54.57 3.26
N PHE A 203 10.15 -53.80 3.37
CA PHE A 203 11.41 -54.11 2.71
C PHE A 203 12.02 -55.40 3.27
N GLN A 204 12.06 -55.64 4.58
CA GLN A 204 12.60 -56.90 5.13
C GLN A 204 11.83 -58.15 4.67
N VAL A 205 10.52 -58.06 4.48
CA VAL A 205 9.70 -59.17 3.97
C VAL A 205 9.99 -59.47 2.49
N VAL A 206 10.25 -58.45 1.69
CA VAL A 206 10.63 -58.57 0.26
C VAL A 206 12.16 -58.78 0.09
N GLY A 207 12.93 -58.55 1.15
CA GLY A 207 14.39 -58.50 1.22
C GLY A 207 15.10 -59.75 0.72
N PRO A 208 14.79 -60.95 1.21
CA PRO A 208 15.39 -62.14 0.65
C PRO A 208 14.75 -62.39 -0.73
N LEU A 209 15.43 -61.97 -1.79
CA LEU A 209 15.04 -62.29 -3.18
C LEU A 209 14.87 -63.80 -3.38
N ALA A 210 15.61 -64.60 -2.59
CA ALA A 210 15.52 -66.06 -2.53
C ALA A 210 14.21 -66.60 -1.91
N THR A 211 13.50 -65.82 -1.09
CA THR A 211 12.17 -66.21 -0.58
C THR A 211 11.03 -65.74 -1.48
N LEU A 212 11.29 -64.84 -2.43
CA LEU A 212 10.27 -64.33 -3.34
C LEU A 212 9.68 -65.45 -4.22
N ASP A 213 10.55 -66.36 -4.71
CA ASP A 213 10.16 -67.59 -5.44
C ASP A 213 9.30 -68.56 -4.61
N SER A 214 9.34 -68.46 -3.27
CA SER A 214 8.56 -69.32 -2.37
C SER A 214 7.27 -68.68 -1.85
N ILE A 215 7.12 -67.35 -1.99
CA ILE A 215 6.00 -66.57 -1.43
C ILE A 215 5.03 -66.11 -2.52
N ALA A 216 5.51 -65.70 -3.70
CA ALA A 216 4.65 -65.31 -4.81
C ALA A 216 4.27 -66.54 -5.63
N LYS A 217 2.97 -66.84 -5.71
CA LYS A 217 2.46 -67.96 -6.53
C LYS A 217 2.16 -67.53 -7.98
N ASP A 218 1.96 -66.24 -8.22
CA ASP A 218 1.63 -65.64 -9.52
C ASP A 218 2.47 -64.37 -9.80
N ASP A 219 2.86 -64.17 -11.08
CA ASP A 219 3.64 -63.00 -11.55
C ASP A 219 2.95 -61.65 -11.25
N ASP A 220 1.61 -61.61 -11.24
CA ASP A 220 0.81 -60.41 -10.95
C ASP A 220 0.94 -59.95 -9.48
N GLU A 221 1.10 -60.87 -8.52
CA GLU A 221 1.30 -60.53 -7.11
C GLU A 221 2.70 -59.95 -6.87
N MET A 222 3.70 -60.49 -7.56
CA MET A 222 5.06 -59.99 -7.54
C MET A 222 5.12 -58.54 -8.09
N GLN A 223 4.42 -58.27 -9.19
CA GLN A 223 4.36 -56.92 -9.79
C GLN A 223 3.68 -55.90 -8.85
N ARG A 224 2.64 -56.30 -8.10
CA ARG A 224 2.00 -55.44 -7.10
C ARG A 224 2.90 -55.17 -5.89
N MET A 225 3.66 -56.16 -5.43
CA MET A 225 4.64 -55.95 -4.35
C MET A 225 5.75 -55.00 -4.77
N PHE A 226 6.28 -55.11 -5.99
CA PHE A 226 7.25 -54.17 -6.52
C PHE A 226 6.67 -52.75 -6.73
N ALA A 227 5.42 -52.63 -7.14
CA ALA A 227 4.73 -51.33 -7.23
C ALA A 227 4.55 -50.68 -5.86
N ASN A 228 4.20 -51.47 -4.83
CA ASN A 228 4.12 -51.01 -3.45
C ASN A 228 5.52 -50.62 -2.90
N LEU A 229 6.57 -51.36 -3.25
CA LEU A 229 7.94 -51.02 -2.90
C LEU A 229 8.42 -49.72 -3.57
N ALA A 230 8.07 -49.54 -4.85
CA ALA A 230 8.38 -48.33 -5.60
C ALA A 230 7.67 -47.10 -5.00
N THR A 231 6.43 -47.25 -4.53
CA THR A 231 5.72 -46.18 -3.83
C THR A 231 6.26 -45.95 -2.41
N ALA A 232 6.73 -46.98 -1.71
CA ALA A 232 7.43 -46.85 -0.44
C ALA A 232 8.74 -46.05 -0.58
N CYS A 233 9.48 -46.21 -1.69
CA CYS A 233 10.65 -45.38 -2.01
C CYS A 233 10.34 -43.87 -2.15
N LEU A 234 9.12 -43.51 -2.56
CA LEU A 234 8.68 -42.11 -2.63
C LEU A 234 8.55 -41.51 -1.22
N ILE A 235 7.99 -42.26 -0.27
CA ILE A 235 7.94 -41.83 1.14
C ILE A 235 9.32 -41.71 1.74
N VAL A 236 10.21 -42.68 1.51
CA VAL A 236 11.60 -42.62 2.03
C VAL A 236 12.31 -41.37 1.52
N SER A 237 12.02 -40.95 0.28
CA SER A 237 12.53 -39.71 -0.29
C SER A 237 11.94 -38.47 0.40
N ALA A 238 10.67 -38.51 0.82
CA ALA A 238 9.99 -37.44 1.55
C ALA A 238 10.38 -37.37 3.06
N LEU A 239 10.75 -38.48 3.70
CA LEU A 239 11.20 -38.51 5.11
C LEU A 239 12.60 -37.89 5.28
N GLY A 240 13.44 -37.97 4.25
CA GLY A 240 14.74 -37.30 4.20
C GLY A 240 15.91 -38.21 3.82
N ASN A 241 17.08 -37.60 3.62
CA ASN A 241 18.29 -38.27 3.18
C ASN A 241 18.85 -39.28 4.18
N ASP A 242 18.63 -39.07 5.48
CA ASP A 242 19.13 -39.94 6.54
C ASP A 242 18.42 -41.30 6.56
N THR A 243 17.09 -41.31 6.44
CA THR A 243 16.29 -42.54 6.33
C THR A 243 16.64 -43.32 5.07
N ARG A 244 16.87 -42.63 3.94
CA ARG A 244 17.35 -43.25 2.69
C ARG A 244 18.71 -43.95 2.89
N LYS A 245 19.68 -43.29 3.52
CA LYS A 245 21.01 -43.88 3.77
C LYS A 245 20.91 -45.12 4.67
N LYS A 246 20.10 -45.04 5.73
CA LYS A 246 19.84 -46.19 6.62
C LYS A 246 19.20 -47.35 5.87
N LEU A 247 18.20 -47.10 5.04
CA LEU A 247 17.52 -48.13 4.26
C LEU A 247 18.49 -48.81 3.28
N VAL A 248 19.29 -48.04 2.53
CA VAL A 248 20.28 -48.58 1.60
C VAL A 248 21.34 -49.40 2.34
N HIS A 249 21.83 -48.93 3.49
CA HIS A 249 22.79 -49.67 4.30
C HIS A 249 22.21 -51.00 4.81
N THR A 250 21.02 -50.99 5.42
CA THR A 250 20.35 -52.20 5.91
C THR A 250 20.08 -53.17 4.77
N TRP A 251 19.59 -52.68 3.63
CA TRP A 251 19.35 -53.51 2.45
C TRP A 251 20.63 -54.15 1.92
N CYS A 252 21.72 -53.37 1.78
CA CYS A 252 23.00 -53.90 1.31
C CYS A 252 23.56 -54.97 2.26
N VAL A 253 23.45 -54.76 3.58
CA VAL A 253 23.90 -55.74 4.59
C VAL A 253 23.06 -57.01 4.54
N ASP A 254 21.73 -56.90 4.44
CA ASP A 254 20.84 -58.07 4.39
C ASP A 254 21.03 -58.88 3.10
N GLN A 255 21.18 -58.22 1.93
CA GLN A 255 21.48 -58.90 0.67
C GLN A 255 22.87 -59.56 0.67
N LEU A 256 23.87 -58.89 1.24
CA LEU A 256 25.22 -59.43 1.37
C LEU A 256 25.24 -60.62 2.33
N ALA A 257 24.48 -60.58 3.44
CA ALA A 257 24.39 -61.69 4.39
C ALA A 257 23.76 -62.95 3.78
N VAL A 258 22.70 -62.81 2.99
CA VAL A 258 22.08 -63.93 2.24
C VAL A 258 23.06 -64.50 1.22
N ARG A 259 23.79 -63.65 0.50
CA ARG A 259 24.77 -64.11 -0.48
C ARG A 259 26.01 -64.74 0.16
N LEU A 260 26.43 -64.25 1.33
CA LEU A 260 27.53 -64.82 2.11
C LEU A 260 27.14 -66.19 2.67
N SER A 261 25.91 -66.36 3.18
CA SER A 261 25.42 -67.64 3.70
C SER A 261 25.32 -68.71 2.60
N ILE A 262 24.82 -68.35 1.41
CA ILE A 262 24.80 -69.22 0.22
C ILE A 262 26.22 -69.61 -0.21
N LEU A 263 27.19 -68.68 -0.15
CA LEU A 263 28.59 -69.00 -0.46
C LEU A 263 29.20 -69.96 0.55
N THR A 264 28.96 -69.80 1.86
CA THR A 264 29.41 -70.77 2.89
C THR A 264 28.73 -72.13 2.79
N THR A 265 27.47 -72.20 2.37
CA THR A 265 26.81 -73.50 2.16
C THR A 265 27.28 -74.17 0.86
N PHE A 266 27.60 -73.41 -0.19
CA PHE A 266 28.22 -73.95 -1.41
C PHE A 266 29.65 -74.47 -1.15
N ASP A 267 30.42 -73.79 -0.31
CA ASP A 267 31.78 -74.21 0.09
C ASP A 267 31.75 -75.54 0.86
N MET A 268 30.73 -75.78 1.70
CA MET A 268 30.54 -77.08 2.37
C MET A 268 30.06 -78.21 1.44
N THR A 269 29.49 -77.90 0.27
CA THR A 269 29.05 -78.92 -0.71
C THR A 269 30.12 -79.31 -1.73
N LEU A 270 31.21 -78.54 -1.83
CA LEU A 270 32.33 -78.82 -2.74
C LEU A 270 33.42 -79.72 -2.12
N ASP A 271 33.31 -80.09 -0.84
CA ASP A 271 34.28 -80.92 -0.12
C ASP A 271 33.86 -82.40 0.04
N GLN A 272 33.08 -82.94 -0.91
CA GLN A 272 32.90 -84.40 -1.04
C GLN A 272 33.85 -84.97 -2.10
N PRO A 273 34.90 -85.74 -1.72
CA PRO A 273 35.78 -86.38 -2.69
C PRO A 273 35.07 -87.55 -3.40
N TYR A 274 34.95 -87.43 -4.72
CA TYR A 274 34.71 -88.54 -5.63
C TYR A 274 35.97 -89.43 -5.70
N GLU A 275 35.96 -90.60 -5.04
CA GLU A 275 36.95 -91.64 -5.33
C GLU A 275 36.31 -92.97 -5.71
N LYS A 276 36.75 -93.44 -6.89
CA LYS A 276 36.31 -94.61 -7.66
C LYS A 276 36.48 -95.92 -6.88
N GLN A 277 35.42 -96.72 -6.80
CA GLN A 277 35.52 -98.17 -6.65
C GLN A 277 35.48 -98.82 -8.03
N PHE A 278 36.63 -99.27 -8.54
CA PHE A 278 36.74 -100.40 -9.46
C PHE A 278 38.15 -101.03 -9.39
N GLY A 279 38.22 -102.26 -8.90
CA GLY A 279 39.12 -103.29 -9.45
C GLY A 279 40.31 -103.78 -8.60
N GLY A 280 40.10 -104.87 -7.86
CA GLY A 280 40.78 -106.13 -8.19
C GLY A 280 42.00 -106.62 -7.37
N SER A 281 41.71 -107.61 -6.50
CA SER A 281 42.37 -108.93 -6.42
C SER A 281 43.73 -109.15 -5.72
N ALA A 282 43.67 -110.11 -4.78
CA ALA A 282 44.58 -111.25 -4.54
C ALA A 282 45.58 -111.25 -3.36
N ALA A 283 45.37 -112.29 -2.51
CA ALA A 283 46.32 -113.14 -1.74
C ALA A 283 47.17 -112.46 -0.63
N SER A 284 47.52 -113.05 0.51
CA SER A 284 47.57 -114.42 1.07
C SER A 284 47.70 -114.25 2.61
N SER A 285 47.13 -115.09 3.47
CA SER A 285 47.63 -116.41 3.90
C SER A 285 46.62 -117.08 4.83
#